data_AF-A0A0B6YLE0-F1
#
_entry.id   AF-A0A0B6YLE0-F1
#
_cell.length_a   1.000
_cell.length_b   1.000
_cell.length_c   1.000
_cell.angle_alpha   90.00
_cell.angle_beta   90.00
_cell.angle_gamma   90.00
#
_symmetry.space_group_name_H-M   'P 1'
#
loop_
_entity.id
_entity.type
_entity.pdbx_description
1 polymer ?
#
loop_
_entity_poly.entity_id
_entity_poly.type
_entity_poly.pdbx_seq_one_letter_code
_entity_poly.pdbx_strand_id
1 'polypeptide(L)' 'KAHVPTPGSADLCFITSTNLDEVFEHLKVCRTEVVEGPVDRTGAVGTIRSVYVRDPDGNLIEISNYISKVDRI' A
#
# COMPACT_ATOMS: atom_id res chain seq x y z
N LYS A 1 -17.05 15.19 11.45
CA LYS A 1 -16.61 15.69 10.11
C LYS A 1 -15.27 16.41 10.31
N ALA A 2 -14.37 16.40 9.32
CA ALA A 2 -13.11 17.14 9.43
C ALA A 2 -13.37 18.62 9.71
N HIS A 3 -12.56 19.22 10.59
CA HIS A 3 -12.67 20.63 10.94
C HIS A 3 -12.21 21.53 9.78
N VAL A 4 -11.18 21.10 9.04
CA VAL A 4 -10.71 21.73 7.81
C VAL A 4 -10.42 20.62 6.78
N PRO A 5 -11.38 20.27 5.90
CA PRO A 5 -11.19 19.22 4.91
C PRO A 5 -10.15 19.67 3.87
N THR A 6 -9.11 18.85 3.67
CA THR A 6 -8.01 19.14 2.73
C THR A 6 -7.78 17.92 1.84
N PRO A 7 -8.01 18.01 0.52
CA PRO A 7 -7.65 16.95 -0.42
C PRO A 7 -6.15 16.62 -0.37
N GLY A 8 -5.79 15.36 -0.57
CA GLY A 8 -4.38 14.93 -0.60
C GLY A 8 -3.69 14.86 0.75
N SER A 9 -4.43 15.10 1.85
CA SER A 9 -3.85 15.12 3.21
C SER A 9 -3.83 13.75 3.90
N ALA A 10 -4.47 12.73 3.31
CA ALA A 10 -4.52 11.41 3.90
C ALA A 10 -3.26 10.59 3.56
N ASP A 11 -2.82 9.83 4.56
CA ASP A 11 -1.81 8.79 4.45
C ASP A 11 -2.40 7.52 5.07
N LEU A 12 -2.72 6.54 4.23
CA LEU A 12 -3.55 5.40 4.59
C LEU A 12 -2.86 4.08 4.22
N CYS A 13 -2.81 3.16 5.17
CA CYS A 13 -2.32 1.80 4.95
C CYS A 13 -3.49 0.81 4.92
N PHE A 14 -3.62 0.08 3.81
CA PHE A 14 -4.58 -0.99 3.62
C PHE A 14 -3.88 -2.35 3.57
N ILE A 15 -4.35 -3.26 4.42
CA ILE A 15 -3.91 -4.65 4.37
C ILE A 15 -4.80 -5.42 3.40
N THR A 16 -4.19 -6.07 2.42
CA THR A 16 -4.89 -6.95 1.48
C THR A 16 -4.51 -8.41 1.72
N SER A 17 -5.39 -9.33 1.35
CA SER A 17 -5.09 -10.77 1.30
C SER A 17 -4.54 -11.21 -0.06
N THR A 18 -4.66 -10.36 -1.09
CA THR A 18 -4.05 -10.59 -2.41
C THR A 18 -2.54 -10.43 -2.32
N ASN A 19 -1.77 -11.30 -2.99
CA ASN A 19 -0.32 -11.20 -3.00
C ASN A 19 0.13 -9.87 -3.59
N LEU A 20 1.09 -9.21 -2.95
CA LEU A 20 1.58 -7.90 -3.34
C LEU A 20 2.18 -7.87 -4.76
N ASP A 21 2.74 -8.97 -5.24
CA ASP A 21 3.24 -9.06 -6.61
C ASP A 21 2.07 -9.02 -7.63
N GLU A 22 0.94 -9.66 -7.32
CA GLU A 22 -0.29 -9.56 -8.13
C GLU A 22 -0.89 -8.15 -8.08
N VAL A 23 -0.88 -7.52 -6.90
CA VAL A 23 -1.30 -6.12 -6.74
C VAL A 23 -0.42 -5.21 -7.60
N PHE A 24 0.89 -5.40 -7.58
CA PHE A 24 1.84 -4.59 -8.34
C PHE A 24 1.61 -4.71 -9.85
N GLU A 25 1.39 -5.93 -10.36
CA GLU A 25 1.04 -6.14 -11.76
C GLU A 25 -0.33 -5.55 -12.11
N HIS A 26 -1.32 -5.65 -11.23
CA HIS A 26 -2.62 -5.01 -11.41
C HIS A 26 -2.49 -3.48 -11.54
N LEU A 27 -1.70 -2.86 -10.66
CA LEU A 27 -1.43 -1.42 -10.70
C LEU A 27 -0.79 -0.99 -12.03
N LYS A 28 0.16 -1.77 -12.56
CA LYS A 28 0.74 -1.53 -13.89
C LYS A 28 -0.29 -1.61 -15.01
N VAL A 29 -1.15 -2.62 -15.00
CA VAL A 29 -2.22 -2.78 -15.99
C VAL A 29 -3.19 -1.59 -15.95
N CYS A 30 -3.50 -1.10 -14.74
CA CYS A 30 -4.29 0.09 -14.52
C CYS A 30 -3.56 1.41 -14.85
N ARG A 31 -2.27 1.35 -15.19
CA ARG A 31 -1.39 2.52 -15.43
C ARG A 31 -1.32 3.45 -14.21
N THR A 32 -1.40 2.88 -13.02
CA THR A 32 -1.18 3.61 -11.76
C THR A 32 0.31 3.72 -11.52
N GLU A 33 0.79 4.95 -11.31
CA GLU A 33 2.19 5.19 -10.96
C GLU A 33 2.48 4.69 -9.55
N VAL A 34 3.50 3.84 -9.43
CA VAL A 34 4.02 3.40 -8.14
C VAL A 34 5.04 4.42 -7.66
N VAL A 35 4.77 5.00 -6.50
CA VAL A 35 5.65 5.96 -5.82
C VAL A 35 6.88 5.23 -5.27
N GLU A 36 6.66 4.08 -4.63
CA GLU A 36 7.71 3.27 -4.03
C GLU A 36 7.21 1.82 -3.83
N GLY A 37 8.10 0.83 -3.90
CA GLY A 37 7.81 -0.56 -3.58
C GLY A 37 8.09 -1.56 -4.71
N PRO A 38 8.06 -2.87 -4.41
CA PRO A 38 7.76 -3.47 -3.11
C PRO A 38 8.90 -3.32 -2.09
N VAL A 39 8.57 -2.87 -0.87
CA VAL A 39 9.54 -2.63 0.22
C VAL A 39 9.01 -3.08 1.57
N ASP A 40 9.90 -3.49 2.47
CA ASP A 40 9.51 -3.87 3.83
C ASP A 40 9.27 -2.63 4.70
N ARG A 41 8.24 -2.72 5.56
CA ARG A 41 7.78 -1.66 6.46
C ARG A 41 7.32 -2.22 7.80
N THR A 42 7.18 -1.33 8.77
CA THR A 42 6.62 -1.68 10.08
C THR A 42 5.11 -1.48 10.05
N GLY A 43 4.36 -2.58 10.03
CA GLY A 43 2.91 -2.57 10.20
C GLY A 43 2.50 -2.56 11.67
N ALA A 44 1.20 -2.38 11.91
CA ALA A 44 0.65 -2.25 13.26
C ALA A 44 0.91 -3.45 14.17
N VAL A 45 0.96 -4.68 13.62
CA VAL A 45 1.21 -5.92 14.40
C VAL A 45 2.44 -6.70 13.95
N GLY A 46 3.28 -6.14 13.08
CA GLY A 46 4.47 -6.83 12.58
C GLY A 46 4.96 -6.27 11.24
N THR A 47 6.01 -6.89 10.69
CA THR A 47 6.57 -6.48 9.39
C THR A 47 5.56 -6.75 8.26
N ILE A 48 5.37 -5.75 7.41
CA ILE A 48 4.57 -5.82 6.20
C ILE A 48 5.46 -5.53 4.99
N ARG A 49 5.09 -6.07 3.83
CA ARG A 49 5.64 -5.69 2.53
C ARG A 49 4.63 -4.78 1.86
N SER A 50 5.08 -3.65 1.34
CA SER A 50 4.20 -2.55 0.93
C SER A 50 4.55 -1.98 -0.44
N VAL A 51 3.53 -1.50 -1.15
CA VAL A 51 3.62 -0.67 -2.36
C VAL A 51 2.83 0.61 -2.15
N TYR A 52 3.37 1.73 -2.62
CA TYR A 52 2.81 3.06 -2.45
C TYR A 52 2.33 3.64 -3.79
N VAL A 53 1.15 4.24 -3.78
CA VAL A 53 0.58 4.98 -4.92
C VAL A 53 -0.06 6.28 -4.46
N ARG A 54 -0.43 7.14 -5.42
CA ARG A 54 -1.28 8.31 -5.16
C ARG A 54 -2.66 8.11 -5.77
N ASP A 55 -3.69 8.49 -5.02
CA ASP A 55 -5.04 8.59 -5.57
C ASP A 55 -5.21 9.93 -6.33
N PRO A 56 -6.37 10.19 -6.98
CA PRO A 56 -6.60 11.42 -7.73
C PRO A 56 -6.54 12.72 -6.90
N ASP A 57 -6.79 12.65 -5.60
CA ASP A 57 -6.68 13.80 -4.69
C ASP A 57 -5.23 14.01 -4.20
N GLY A 58 -4.33 13.07 -4.51
CA GLY A 58 -2.92 13.08 -4.11
C GLY A 58 -2.65 12.42 -2.76
N ASN A 59 -3.63 11.75 -2.16
CA ASN A 59 -3.44 11.03 -0.89
C ASN A 59 -2.42 9.92 -1.08
N LEU A 60 -1.61 9.66 -0.06
CA LEU A 60 -0.68 8.53 -0.08
C LEU A 60 -1.42 7.26 0.32
N ILE A 61 -1.45 6.30 -0.58
CA ILE A 61 -2.10 5.00 -0.35
C ILE A 61 -1.01 3.94 -0.31
N GLU A 62 -0.87 3.30 0.84
CA GLU A 62 -0.03 2.14 1.05
C GLU A 62 -0.89 0.87 0.97
N ILE A 63 -0.51 -0.06 0.11
CA ILE A 63 -1.14 -1.39 -0.01
C ILE A 63 -0.12 -2.42 0.44
N SER A 64 -0.50 -3.27 1.40
CA SER A 64 0.46 -4.14 2.08
C SER A 64 -0.05 -5.54 2.37
N ASN A 65 0.87 -6.50 2.46
CA ASN A 65 0.63 -7.81 3.08
C ASN A 65 1.50 -7.96 4.33
N TYR A 66 1.00 -8.67 5.34
CA TYR A 66 1.85 -9.16 6.43
C TYR A 66 2.77 -10.26 5.92
N ILE A 67 4.06 -10.12 6.23
CA ILE A 67 5.06 -11.15 5.93
C ILE A 67 4.93 -12.21 7.04
N SER A 68 3.97 -13.12 6.89
CA SER A 68 3.94 -14.30 7.75
C SER A 68 5.20 -15.13 7.45
N LYS A 69 5.87 -15.65 8.48
CA LYS A 69 7.03 -16.56 8.31
C LYS A 69 6.59 -17.94 7.80
N VAL A 70 5.82 -18.00 6.72
CA VAL A 70 5.38 -19.24 6.08
C VAL A 70 5.84 -19.17 4.63
N ASP A 71 7.14 -19.37 4.42
CA ASP A 71 7.76 -19.79 3.14
C ASP A 71 9.26 -20.05 3.38
N ARG A 72 9.55 -20.89 4.38
CA ARG A 72 10.85 -21.56 4.46
C ARG A 72 10.59 -23.06 4.40
N ILE A 73 10.44 -23.54 3.17
CA ILE A 73 10.65 -24.95 2.83
C ILE A 73 12.15 -25.18 2.74
#